data_AF-A0A7V3PPV0-F1
#
_entry.id   AF-A0A7V3PPV0-F1
#
_cell.length_a   1.000
_cell.length_b   1.000
_cell.length_c   1.000
_cell.angle_alpha   90.00
_cell.angle_beta   90.00
_cell.angle_gamma   90.00
#
_symmetry.space_group_name_H-M   'P 1'
#
loop_
_entity.id
_entity.type
_entity.pdbx_description
1 polymer ?
#
loop_
_entity_poly.entity_id
_entity_poly.type
_entity_poly.pdbx_seq_one_letter_code
_entity_poly.pdbx_strand_id
1 'polypeptide(L)'
;MRSDGSGRRLYVAAVLVAFVVAAGLVVRHAVAKDATVPESDVVPAWQLRLRQLIPLYGHRNWVCIVDSAYPAQSREAIETIYVGGDQLEVVRLVLDELAKAKHVRPVIYCDKELRFVSEKDAPGIEAYRQELGRLLGGREAKEMLHEDIIKLLDTAAQTFRVLILKTDLTLPYTSVFINLDCGYWSPEAERRLREAMKKAR
;
A
#
# COMPACT_ATOMS: atom_id res chain seq x y z
N MET A 1 78.69 6.57 56.62
CA MET A 1 79.68 5.46 56.63
C MET A 1 79.66 4.85 55.23
N ARG A 2 80.71 5.04 54.42
CA ARG A 2 81.83 4.07 54.19
C ARG A 2 81.26 2.65 54.05
N SER A 3 81.49 1.86 53.01
CA SER A 3 82.47 1.83 51.91
C SER A 3 81.94 0.76 50.92
N ASP A 4 82.01 0.95 49.60
CA ASP A 4 83.08 0.48 48.69
C ASP A 4 83.11 -1.05 48.42
N GLY A 5 83.41 -1.41 47.18
CA GLY A 5 83.73 -2.77 46.71
C GLY A 5 82.88 -3.18 45.50
N SER A 6 83.25 -2.86 44.25
CA SER A 6 84.24 -3.59 43.42
C SER A 6 83.82 -5.06 43.20
N GLY A 7 83.66 -5.63 42.02
CA GLY A 7 83.99 -5.24 40.65
C GLY A 7 84.10 -6.53 39.82
N ARG A 8 83.84 -6.43 38.51
CA ARG A 8 84.37 -7.21 37.37
C ARG A 8 83.32 -7.70 36.37
N ARG A 9 83.62 -7.33 35.13
CA ARG A 9 82.94 -7.61 33.86
C ARG A 9 83.54 -8.88 33.21
N LEU A 10 82.72 -9.64 32.50
CA LEU A 10 83.04 -10.46 31.31
C LEU A 10 81.74 -10.47 30.46
N TYR A 11 81.62 -9.77 29.31
CA TYR A 11 81.86 -10.24 27.91
C TYR A 11 81.08 -11.54 27.59
N VAL A 12 80.20 -11.72 26.59
CA VAL A 12 80.03 -11.17 25.23
C VAL A 12 78.59 -11.43 24.70
N ALA A 13 78.00 -10.41 24.06
CA ALA A 13 77.07 -10.35 22.91
C ALA A 13 75.81 -11.24 22.71
N ALA A 14 74.81 -10.53 22.15
CA ALA A 14 73.76 -10.95 21.20
C ALA A 14 72.49 -11.60 21.81
N VAL A 15 71.25 -11.30 21.41
CA VAL A 15 70.58 -10.35 20.52
C VAL A 15 69.08 -10.68 20.69
N LEU A 16 68.18 -9.67 20.70
CA LEU A 16 66.71 -9.72 20.48
C LEU A 16 65.89 -10.78 21.29
N VAL A 17 64.81 -10.43 22.00
CA VAL A 17 63.54 -9.96 21.46
C VAL A 17 62.72 -9.37 22.62
N ALA A 18 62.10 -8.23 22.39
CA ALA A 18 61.18 -7.58 23.32
C ALA A 18 59.85 -8.35 23.41
N PHE A 19 59.39 -8.66 24.62
CA PHE A 19 57.98 -8.96 24.90
C PHE A 19 57.51 -8.07 26.05
N VAL A 20 56.88 -6.96 25.70
CA VAL A 20 56.12 -6.12 26.62
C VAL A 20 54.81 -6.85 26.89
N VAL A 21 54.63 -7.32 28.12
CA VAL A 21 53.35 -7.85 28.60
C VAL A 21 52.44 -6.66 28.89
N ALA A 22 51.56 -6.32 27.95
CA ALA A 22 50.47 -5.37 28.17
C ALA A 22 49.30 -6.10 28.84
N ALA A 23 48.85 -5.56 29.97
CA ALA A 23 47.72 -6.03 30.75
C ALA A 23 46.44 -6.06 29.91
N GLY A 24 45.79 -7.22 29.84
CA GLY A 24 44.51 -7.41 29.18
C GLY A 24 43.36 -6.78 29.98
N LEU A 25 42.90 -5.61 29.55
CA LEU A 25 41.61 -5.04 29.94
C LEU A 25 40.52 -5.75 29.12
N VAL A 26 39.85 -6.75 29.70
CA VAL A 26 38.68 -7.37 29.06
C VAL A 26 37.49 -6.42 29.20
N VAL A 27 37.32 -5.54 28.21
CA VAL A 27 36.09 -4.77 28.05
C VAL A 27 35.00 -5.73 27.59
N ARG A 28 34.11 -6.12 28.52
CA ARG A 28 32.86 -6.80 28.18
C ARG A 28 32.00 -5.83 27.36
N HIS A 29 32.04 -5.94 26.04
CA HIS A 29 31.02 -5.34 25.18
C HIS A 29 29.71 -6.09 25.44
N ALA A 30 28.81 -5.47 26.19
CA ALA A 30 27.41 -5.83 26.14
C ALA A 30 26.93 -5.49 24.73
N VAL A 31 26.77 -6.51 23.88
CA VAL A 31 25.98 -6.39 22.67
C VAL A 31 24.57 -6.06 23.14
N ALA A 32 24.19 -4.80 23.03
CA ALA A 32 22.78 -4.42 23.12
C ALA A 32 22.09 -5.24 22.03
N LYS A 33 21.26 -6.21 22.44
CA LYS A 33 20.27 -6.80 21.55
C LYS A 33 19.53 -5.64 20.92
N ASP A 34 19.52 -5.59 19.58
CA ASP A 34 18.69 -4.67 18.83
C ASP A 34 17.31 -4.66 19.49
N ALA A 35 17.00 -3.54 20.14
CA ALA A 35 15.66 -3.27 20.60
C ALA A 35 14.87 -3.12 19.32
N THR A 36 14.11 -4.15 18.96
CA THR A 36 13.02 -4.04 17.99
C THR A 36 12.18 -2.85 18.41
N VAL A 37 12.30 -1.75 17.67
CA VAL A 37 11.40 -0.62 17.80
C VAL A 37 10.00 -1.20 17.61
N PRO A 38 9.06 -1.03 18.57
CA PRO A 38 7.70 -1.48 18.38
C PRO A 38 7.17 -0.86 17.09
N GLU A 39 6.62 -1.69 16.22
CA GLU A 39 5.98 -1.30 14.98
C GLU A 39 4.93 -0.25 15.33
N SER A 40 5.29 1.01 15.11
CA SER A 40 4.53 2.16 15.56
C SER A 40 3.18 2.20 14.83
N ASP A 41 2.14 2.70 15.49
CA ASP A 41 0.82 3.09 14.95
C ASP A 41 0.89 4.20 13.86
N VAL A 42 1.91 4.17 13.01
CA VAL A 42 2.12 5.13 11.93
C VAL A 42 1.21 4.74 10.79
N VAL A 43 0.19 5.56 10.59
CA VAL A 43 -0.69 5.48 9.43
C VAL A 43 0.17 5.54 8.15
N PRO A 44 0.08 4.55 7.25
CA PRO A 44 0.83 4.54 6.00
C PRO A 44 0.62 5.81 5.17
N ALA A 45 1.67 6.30 4.51
CA ALA A 45 1.64 7.55 3.75
C ALA A 45 0.53 7.59 2.68
N TRP A 46 0.26 6.45 2.02
CA TRP A 46 -0.80 6.35 1.02
C TRP A 46 -2.21 6.52 1.64
N GLN A 47 -2.43 6.08 2.88
CA GLN A 47 -3.71 6.28 3.58
C GLN A 47 -3.89 7.75 3.94
N LEU A 48 -2.82 8.43 4.37
CA LEU A 48 -2.85 9.87 4.60
C LEU A 48 -3.17 10.63 3.30
N ARG A 49 -2.55 10.21 2.19
CA ARG A 49 -2.82 10.79 0.87
C ARG A 49 -4.26 10.58 0.43
N LEU A 50 -4.81 9.37 0.61
CA LEU A 50 -6.22 9.07 0.36
C LEU A 50 -7.14 9.99 1.17
N ARG A 51 -6.90 10.14 2.49
CA ARG A 51 -7.69 11.02 3.37
C ARG A 51 -7.66 12.49 2.94
N GLN A 52 -6.54 12.96 2.40
CA GLN A 52 -6.42 14.32 1.86
C GLN A 52 -7.20 14.50 0.55
N LEU A 53 -7.25 13.45 -0.28
CA LEU A 53 -7.93 13.48 -1.58
C LEU A 53 -9.45 13.35 -1.46
N ILE A 54 -9.96 12.56 -0.51
CA ILE A 54 -11.41 12.30 -0.36
C ILE A 54 -12.27 13.59 -0.30
N PRO A 55 -11.92 14.63 0.48
CA PRO A 55 -12.69 15.88 0.48
C PRO A 55 -12.66 16.66 -0.85
N LEU A 56 -11.62 16.47 -1.66
CA LEU A 56 -11.50 17.08 -2.99
C LEU A 56 -12.21 16.27 -4.08
N TYR A 57 -12.34 14.95 -3.87
CA TYR A 57 -12.97 14.05 -4.81
C TYR A 57 -14.49 14.08 -4.65
N GLY A 58 -15.19 14.14 -5.77
CA GLY A 58 -16.65 14.16 -5.85
C GLY A 58 -17.16 13.18 -6.90
N HIS A 59 -18.39 13.43 -7.37
CA HIS A 59 -18.98 12.63 -8.44
C HIS A 59 -18.06 12.59 -9.68
N ARG A 60 -17.79 11.38 -10.19
CA ARG A 60 -16.95 11.02 -11.36
C ARG A 60 -15.45 10.87 -11.11
N ASN A 61 -14.96 11.15 -9.90
CA ASN A 61 -13.61 10.75 -9.53
C ASN A 61 -13.54 9.22 -9.33
N TRP A 62 -12.33 8.67 -9.42
CA TRP A 62 -12.10 7.24 -9.24
C TRP A 62 -11.00 6.96 -8.21
N VAL A 63 -11.18 5.86 -7.49
CA VAL A 63 -10.15 5.23 -6.66
C VAL A 63 -10.08 3.76 -7.09
N CYS A 64 -8.93 3.33 -7.57
CA CYS A 64 -8.71 1.98 -8.08
C CYS A 64 -7.69 1.27 -7.18
N ILE A 65 -8.00 0.05 -6.77
CA ILE A 65 -7.06 -0.84 -6.08
C ILE A 65 -6.70 -1.92 -7.07
N VAL A 66 -5.45 -1.97 -7.50
CA VAL A 66 -5.05 -2.75 -8.67
C VAL A 66 -3.96 -3.74 -8.33
N ASP A 67 -3.96 -4.84 -9.09
CA ASP A 67 -2.91 -5.86 -9.04
C ASP A 67 -1.55 -5.32 -9.52
N SER A 68 -0.52 -6.12 -9.32
CA SER A 68 0.86 -5.78 -9.65
C SER A 68 1.13 -5.64 -11.16
N ALA A 69 0.29 -6.21 -12.03
CA ALA A 69 0.44 -6.15 -13.48
C ALA A 69 -0.19 -4.90 -14.09
N TYR A 70 -1.11 -4.23 -13.38
CA TYR A 70 -1.77 -3.03 -13.87
C TYR A 70 -0.76 -1.93 -14.27
N PRO A 71 -0.87 -1.35 -15.48
CA PRO A 71 0.15 -0.45 -16.02
C PRO A 71 0.14 0.91 -15.31
N ALA A 72 1.33 1.49 -15.15
CA ALA A 72 1.46 2.89 -14.77
C ALA A 72 1.08 3.77 -15.98
N GLN A 73 -0.02 4.52 -15.85
CA GLN A 73 -0.54 5.34 -16.94
C GLN A 73 0.15 6.72 -16.98
N SER A 74 0.31 7.28 -18.18
CA SER A 74 1.06 8.53 -18.41
C SER A 74 0.24 9.81 -18.28
N ARG A 75 -1.08 9.72 -18.06
CA ARG A 75 -1.97 10.89 -17.97
C ARG A 75 -1.76 11.62 -16.65
N GLU A 76 -1.61 12.94 -16.70
CA GLU A 76 -1.40 13.79 -15.51
C GLU A 76 -2.53 13.70 -14.47
N ALA A 77 -3.77 13.47 -14.91
CA ALA A 77 -4.91 13.32 -14.02
C ALA A 77 -4.90 12.02 -13.18
N ILE A 78 -3.98 11.10 -13.48
CA ILE A 78 -3.86 9.80 -12.81
C ILE A 78 -2.67 9.85 -11.85
N GLU A 79 -2.97 9.74 -10.57
CA GLU A 79 -1.96 9.57 -9.52
C GLU A 79 -1.84 8.07 -9.22
N THR A 80 -0.67 7.48 -9.44
CA THR A 80 -0.40 6.08 -9.08
C THR A 80 0.53 6.02 -7.87
N ILE A 81 0.10 5.32 -6.83
CA ILE A 81 0.87 5.07 -5.61
C ILE A 81 1.07 3.57 -5.49
N TYR A 82 2.31 3.12 -5.42
CA TYR A 82 2.63 1.75 -5.03
C TYR A 82 2.45 1.61 -3.52
N VAL A 83 1.53 0.73 -3.14
CA VAL A 83 1.15 0.43 -1.75
C VAL A 83 1.80 -0.87 -1.28
N GLY A 84 2.01 -1.82 -2.20
CA GLY A 84 2.41 -3.19 -1.87
C GLY A 84 1.33 -3.91 -1.05
N GLY A 85 1.73 -4.97 -0.35
CA GLY A 85 0.91 -5.67 0.63
C GLY A 85 -0.31 -6.40 0.05
N ASP A 86 -1.22 -6.79 0.95
CA ASP A 86 -2.42 -7.55 0.62
C ASP A 86 -3.52 -6.66 0.00
N GLN A 87 -4.05 -7.09 -1.15
CA GLN A 87 -5.04 -6.30 -1.88
C GLN A 87 -6.39 -6.20 -1.16
N LEU A 88 -6.83 -7.26 -0.50
CA LEU A 88 -8.12 -7.26 0.19
C LEU A 88 -8.08 -6.31 1.40
N GLU A 89 -6.95 -6.24 2.10
CA GLU A 89 -6.72 -5.25 3.14
C GLU A 89 -6.79 -3.82 2.59
N VAL A 90 -6.13 -3.53 1.47
CA VAL A 90 -6.18 -2.20 0.83
C VAL A 90 -7.61 -1.85 0.41
N VAL A 91 -8.35 -2.78 -0.21
CA VAL A 91 -9.77 -2.59 -0.57
C VAL A 91 -10.60 -2.26 0.67
N ARG A 92 -10.45 -3.01 1.76
CA ARG A 92 -11.16 -2.77 3.03
C ARG A 92 -10.89 -1.37 3.54
N LEU A 93 -9.62 -0.99 3.65
CA LEU A 93 -9.20 0.31 4.16
C LEU A 93 -9.74 1.47 3.32
N VAL A 94 -9.71 1.34 1.99
CA VAL A 94 -10.29 2.35 1.08
C VAL A 94 -11.80 2.48 1.31
N LEU A 95 -12.52 1.36 1.38
CA LEU A 95 -13.97 1.37 1.62
C LEU A 95 -14.33 1.96 2.99
N ASP A 96 -13.52 1.67 4.02
CA ASP A 96 -13.68 2.23 5.36
C ASP A 96 -13.48 3.75 5.38
N GLU A 97 -12.48 4.28 4.65
CA GLU A 97 -12.29 5.73 4.52
C GLU A 97 -13.41 6.40 3.72
N LEU A 98 -13.85 5.79 2.62
CA LEU A 98 -14.98 6.30 1.82
C LEU A 98 -16.29 6.30 2.61
N ALA A 99 -16.52 5.32 3.47
CA ALA A 99 -17.73 5.25 4.31
C ALA A 99 -17.84 6.41 5.31
N LYS A 100 -16.72 7.06 5.66
CA LYS A 100 -16.71 8.26 6.53
C LYS A 100 -17.13 9.52 5.79
N ALA A 101 -17.05 9.53 4.45
CA ALA A 101 -17.40 10.67 3.62
C ALA A 101 -18.89 10.68 3.28
N LYS A 102 -19.56 11.82 3.53
CA LYS A 102 -21.01 11.96 3.27
C LYS A 102 -21.33 12.46 1.85
N HIS A 103 -20.36 13.10 1.19
CA HIS A 103 -20.55 13.74 -0.12
C HIS A 103 -20.37 12.77 -1.29
N VAL A 104 -19.77 11.60 -1.05
CA VAL A 104 -19.57 10.56 -2.05
C VAL A 104 -20.08 9.21 -1.57
N ARG A 105 -20.47 8.35 -2.51
CA ARG A 105 -20.70 6.92 -2.28
C ARG A 105 -19.89 6.11 -3.31
N PRO A 106 -19.38 4.93 -2.94
CA PRO A 106 -18.66 4.06 -3.87
C PRO A 106 -19.63 3.33 -4.79
N VAL A 107 -19.36 3.37 -6.09
CA VAL A 107 -19.91 2.47 -7.11
C VAL A 107 -18.78 1.54 -7.54
N ILE A 108 -18.87 0.28 -7.13
CA ILE A 108 -17.78 -0.69 -7.24
C ILE A 108 -17.93 -1.46 -8.55
N TYR A 109 -16.81 -1.63 -9.25
CA TYR A 109 -16.68 -2.44 -10.45
C TYR A 109 -15.60 -3.50 -10.22
N CYS A 110 -15.89 -4.72 -10.69
CA CYS A 110 -14.95 -5.83 -10.77
C CYS A 110 -14.93 -6.35 -12.20
N ASP A 111 -13.78 -6.89 -12.61
CA ASP A 111 -13.63 -7.55 -13.90
C ASP A 111 -14.55 -8.79 -13.94
N LYS A 112 -15.37 -8.88 -14.99
CA LYS A 112 -16.28 -10.02 -15.20
C LYS A 112 -15.52 -11.32 -15.43
N GLU A 113 -14.33 -11.22 -16.00
CA GLU A 113 -13.37 -12.29 -16.28
C GLU A 113 -12.97 -13.03 -15.01
N LEU A 114 -12.92 -12.34 -13.86
CA LEU A 114 -12.55 -12.93 -12.57
C LEU A 114 -13.37 -14.18 -12.23
N ARG A 115 -14.64 -14.26 -12.64
CA ARG A 115 -15.50 -15.42 -12.41
C ARG A 115 -15.10 -16.67 -13.20
N PHE A 116 -14.40 -16.49 -14.31
CA PHE A 116 -14.09 -17.54 -15.27
C PHE A 116 -12.65 -18.05 -15.16
N VAL A 117 -11.78 -17.32 -14.45
CA VAL A 117 -10.41 -17.78 -14.16
C VAL A 117 -10.47 -19.03 -13.29
N SER A 118 -9.80 -20.09 -13.75
CA SER A 118 -9.73 -21.37 -13.05
C SER A 118 -8.58 -21.39 -12.05
N GLU A 119 -8.74 -22.14 -10.95
CA GLU A 119 -7.68 -22.38 -9.96
C GLU A 119 -6.42 -23.01 -10.57
N LYS A 120 -6.60 -23.79 -11.65
CA LYS A 120 -5.49 -24.40 -12.39
C LYS A 120 -4.58 -23.37 -13.04
N ASP A 121 -5.16 -22.30 -13.59
CA ASP A 121 -4.41 -21.27 -14.32
C ASP A 121 -3.93 -20.14 -13.40
N ALA A 122 -4.59 -19.96 -12.26
CA ALA A 122 -4.22 -18.99 -11.23
C ALA A 122 -4.47 -19.55 -9.82
N PRO A 123 -3.50 -20.24 -9.21
CA PRO A 123 -3.64 -20.77 -7.85
C PRO A 123 -3.92 -19.67 -6.82
N GLY A 124 -4.93 -19.87 -5.98
CA GLY A 124 -5.43 -18.91 -4.99
C GLY A 124 -6.61 -18.04 -5.47
N ILE A 125 -6.99 -18.11 -6.75
CA ILE A 125 -8.04 -17.24 -7.31
C ILE A 125 -9.42 -17.54 -6.73
N GLU A 126 -9.73 -18.80 -6.44
CA GLU A 126 -11.03 -19.17 -5.87
C GLU A 126 -11.18 -18.63 -4.44
N ALA A 127 -10.13 -18.75 -3.63
CA ALA A 127 -10.10 -18.21 -2.27
C ALA A 127 -10.23 -16.68 -2.30
N TYR A 128 -9.45 -16.00 -3.15
CA TYR A 128 -9.53 -14.56 -3.33
C TYR A 128 -10.95 -14.11 -3.74
N ARG A 129 -11.58 -14.77 -4.71
CA ARG A 129 -12.94 -14.43 -5.17
C ARG A 129 -13.96 -14.55 -4.03
N GLN A 130 -13.86 -15.60 -3.22
CA GLN A 130 -14.74 -15.78 -2.06
C GLN A 130 -14.53 -14.70 -1.00
N GLU A 131 -13.28 -14.38 -0.68
CA GLU A 131 -12.95 -13.38 0.33
C GLU A 131 -13.32 -11.96 -0.12
N LEU A 132 -13.07 -11.61 -1.38
CA LEU A 132 -13.55 -10.36 -1.97
C LEU A 132 -15.07 -10.28 -1.89
N GLY A 133 -15.79 -11.35 -2.23
CA GLY A 133 -17.25 -11.41 -2.11
C GLY A 133 -17.75 -11.17 -0.69
N ARG A 134 -17.09 -11.76 0.32
CA ARG A 134 -17.40 -11.53 1.74
C ARG A 134 -17.11 -10.09 2.15
N LEU A 135 -15.97 -9.55 1.74
CA LEU A 135 -15.54 -8.18 2.06
C LEU A 135 -16.52 -7.15 1.50
N LEU A 136 -17.01 -7.36 0.27
CA LEU A 136 -17.98 -6.47 -0.35
C LEU A 136 -19.38 -6.57 0.29
N GLY A 137 -19.65 -7.60 1.10
CA GLY A 137 -20.74 -7.62 2.07
C GLY A 137 -22.14 -7.43 1.46
N GLY A 138 -22.36 -7.88 0.22
CA GLY A 138 -23.61 -7.71 -0.50
C GLY A 138 -23.80 -6.33 -1.16
N ARG A 139 -22.80 -5.44 -1.11
CA ARG A 139 -22.75 -4.28 -2.02
C ARG A 139 -22.79 -4.82 -3.45
N GLU A 140 -23.68 -4.28 -4.28
CA GLU A 140 -23.73 -4.64 -5.70
C GLU A 140 -22.46 -4.14 -6.40
N ALA A 141 -21.44 -4.99 -6.43
CA ALA A 141 -20.31 -4.82 -7.33
C ALA A 141 -20.81 -5.08 -8.75
N LYS A 142 -20.63 -4.09 -9.62
CA LYS A 142 -20.96 -4.21 -11.03
C LYS A 142 -19.87 -5.02 -11.72
N GLU A 143 -20.27 -6.03 -12.46
CA GLU A 143 -19.34 -6.78 -13.29
C GLU A 143 -19.35 -6.26 -14.70
N MET A 144 -18.16 -5.99 -15.21
CA MET A 144 -17.94 -5.42 -16.53
C MET A 144 -16.67 -6.03 -17.11
N LEU A 145 -16.59 -6.14 -18.44
CA LEU A 145 -15.38 -6.60 -19.09
C LEU A 145 -14.23 -5.65 -18.77
N HIS A 146 -13.04 -6.20 -18.56
CA HIS A 146 -11.85 -5.44 -18.21
C HIS A 146 -11.64 -4.23 -19.13
N GLU A 147 -11.64 -4.48 -20.44
CA GLU A 147 -11.46 -3.44 -21.46
C GLU A 147 -12.48 -2.31 -21.39
N ASP A 148 -13.71 -2.60 -20.98
CA ASP A 148 -14.75 -1.58 -20.86
C ASP A 148 -14.56 -0.73 -19.61
N ILE A 149 -14.07 -1.31 -18.50
CA ILE A 149 -13.66 -0.54 -17.32
C ILE A 149 -12.48 0.37 -17.66
N ILE A 150 -11.47 -0.13 -18.40
CA ILE A 150 -10.34 0.67 -18.84
C ILE A 150 -10.79 1.86 -19.70
N LYS A 151 -11.70 1.65 -20.67
CA LYS A 151 -12.27 2.75 -21.47
C LYS A 151 -12.99 3.79 -20.61
N LEU A 152 -13.72 3.35 -19.58
CA LEU A 152 -14.38 4.28 -18.63
C LEU A 152 -13.35 5.11 -17.87
N LEU A 153 -12.27 4.49 -17.39
CA LEU A 153 -11.17 5.19 -16.71
C LEU A 153 -10.46 6.17 -17.64
N ASP A 154 -10.14 5.76 -18.87
CA ASP A 154 -9.52 6.62 -19.88
C ASP A 154 -10.37 7.84 -20.20
N THR A 155 -11.68 7.65 -20.28
CA THR A 155 -12.63 8.73 -20.50
C THR A 155 -12.71 9.65 -19.27
N ALA A 156 -12.79 9.08 -18.07
CA ALA A 156 -12.85 9.86 -16.83
C ALA A 156 -11.57 10.69 -16.63
N ALA A 157 -10.40 10.09 -16.87
CA ALA A 157 -9.09 10.72 -16.74
C ALA A 157 -8.80 11.84 -17.76
N GLN A 158 -9.72 12.10 -18.69
CA GLN A 158 -9.67 13.32 -19.52
C GLN A 158 -10.02 14.57 -18.74
N THR A 159 -10.88 14.45 -17.71
CA THR A 159 -11.46 15.61 -17.01
C THR A 159 -11.34 15.51 -15.49
N PHE A 160 -11.33 14.30 -14.94
CA PHE A 160 -11.38 14.05 -13.51
C PHE A 160 -10.16 13.27 -13.03
N ARG A 161 -9.84 13.43 -11.75
CA ARG A 161 -8.72 12.73 -11.13
C ARG A 161 -9.06 11.29 -10.83
N VAL A 162 -8.07 10.43 -11.03
CA VAL A 162 -8.08 9.00 -10.71
C VAL A 162 -6.92 8.75 -9.75
N LEU A 163 -7.19 8.09 -8.64
CA LEU A 163 -6.15 7.55 -7.76
C LEU A 163 -6.03 6.05 -8.00
N ILE A 164 -4.83 5.57 -8.31
CA ILE A 164 -4.50 4.16 -8.45
C ILE A 164 -3.61 3.75 -7.28
N LEU A 165 -4.05 2.75 -6.52
CA LEU A 165 -3.34 2.13 -5.42
C LEU A 165 -2.90 0.73 -5.87
N LYS A 166 -1.60 0.58 -6.15
CA LYS A 166 -1.04 -0.63 -6.72
C LYS A 166 -0.49 -1.56 -5.64
N THR A 167 -0.93 -2.81 -5.62
CA THR A 167 -0.61 -3.80 -4.60
C THR A 167 0.41 -4.83 -5.10
N ASP A 168 0.78 -5.79 -4.25
CA ASP A 168 1.66 -6.91 -4.62
C ASP A 168 0.91 -8.10 -5.22
N LEU A 169 -0.42 -8.04 -5.35
CA LEU A 169 -1.20 -9.19 -5.81
C LEU A 169 -0.84 -9.55 -7.26
N THR A 170 -0.53 -10.83 -7.50
CA THR A 170 -0.17 -11.39 -8.81
C THR A 170 -1.24 -12.35 -9.32
N LEU A 171 -2.51 -11.98 -9.20
CA LEU A 171 -3.65 -12.75 -9.70
C LEU A 171 -4.40 -11.95 -10.77
N PRO A 172 -4.80 -12.58 -11.89
CA PRO A 172 -5.41 -11.87 -13.02
C PRO A 172 -6.83 -11.40 -12.68
N TYR A 173 -7.22 -10.24 -13.24
CA TYR A 173 -8.58 -9.70 -13.13
C TYR A 173 -9.05 -9.46 -11.69
N THR A 174 -8.11 -9.25 -10.77
CA THR A 174 -8.43 -9.08 -9.34
C THR A 174 -8.62 -7.63 -8.94
N SER A 175 -8.20 -6.70 -9.80
CA SER A 175 -8.34 -5.26 -9.62
C SER A 175 -9.79 -4.83 -9.29
N VAL A 176 -9.93 -3.90 -8.36
CA VAL A 176 -11.22 -3.34 -7.91
C VAL A 176 -11.25 -1.85 -8.24
N PHE A 177 -12.27 -1.44 -8.98
CA PHE A 177 -12.39 -0.06 -9.46
C PHE A 177 -13.59 0.62 -8.81
N ILE A 178 -13.36 1.78 -8.18
CA ILE A 178 -14.40 2.49 -7.45
C ILE A 178 -14.64 3.83 -8.10
N ASN A 179 -15.78 3.97 -8.78
CA ASN A 179 -16.28 5.25 -9.22
C ASN A 179 -17.01 5.93 -8.05
N LEU A 180 -16.75 7.22 -7.84
CA LEU A 180 -17.41 7.99 -6.81
C LEU A 180 -18.67 8.65 -7.38
N ASP A 181 -19.80 8.38 -6.74
CA ASP A 181 -21.10 8.98 -7.05
C ASP A 181 -21.56 9.89 -5.91
N CYS A 182 -22.56 10.75 -6.12
CA CYS A 182 -23.03 11.70 -5.12
C CYS A 182 -23.58 10.98 -3.88
N GLY A 183 -23.01 11.21 -2.70
CA GLY A 183 -23.40 10.50 -1.47
C GLY A 183 -24.79 10.83 -0.95
N TYR A 184 -25.26 12.06 -1.16
CA TYR A 184 -26.53 12.56 -0.60
C TYR A 184 -27.67 12.70 -1.63
N TRP A 185 -27.42 12.35 -2.91
CA TRP A 185 -28.43 12.41 -3.97
C TRP A 185 -28.51 11.08 -4.70
N SER A 186 -29.63 10.37 -4.54
CA SER A 186 -29.81 9.03 -5.10
C SER A 186 -30.31 9.07 -6.55
N PRO A 187 -30.10 8.01 -7.35
CA PRO A 187 -30.65 7.93 -8.71
C PRO A 187 -32.19 8.02 -8.71
N GLU A 188 -32.87 7.52 -7.68
CA GLU A 188 -34.32 7.62 -7.55
C GLU A 188 -34.77 9.04 -7.24
N ALA A 189 -34.03 9.77 -6.40
CA ALA A 189 -34.27 11.20 -6.14
C ALA A 189 -34.10 12.01 -7.43
N GLU A 190 -33.03 11.76 -8.18
CA GLU A 190 -32.79 12.36 -9.49
C GLU A 190 -33.94 12.07 -10.46
N ARG A 191 -34.38 10.82 -10.56
CA ARG A 191 -35.51 10.45 -11.43
C ARG A 191 -36.78 11.22 -11.07
N ARG A 192 -37.15 11.28 -9.78
CA ARG A 192 -38.32 12.04 -9.33
C ARG A 192 -38.21 13.54 -9.66
N LEU A 193 -37.02 14.12 -9.51
CA LEU A 193 -36.76 15.50 -9.90
C LEU A 193 -37.00 15.70 -11.41
N ARG A 194 -36.46 14.82 -12.26
CA ARG A 194 -36.63 14.91 -13.72
C ARG A 194 -38.10 14.77 -14.14
N GLU A 195 -38.85 13.89 -13.49
CA GLU A 195 -40.30 13.75 -13.72
C GLU A 195 -41.07 15.01 -13.31
N ALA A 196 -40.74 15.61 -12.16
CA ALA A 196 -41.35 16.86 -11.72
C ALA A 196 -41.07 18.02 -12.68
N MET A 197 -39.82 18.13 -13.18
CA MET A 197 -39.45 19.16 -14.16
C MET A 197 -40.22 19.02 -15.49
N LYS A 198 -40.52 17.80 -15.93
CA LYS A 198 -41.32 17.56 -17.15
C LYS A 198 -42.77 17.99 -16.96
N LYS A 199 -43.35 17.80 -15.77
CA LYS A 199 -44.73 18.19 -15.44
C LYS A 199 -44.91 19.70 -15.22
N ALA A 200 -43.83 20.41 -14.93
CA ALA A 200 -43.84 21.87 -14.75
C ALA A 200 -43.69 22.65 -16.08
N ARG A 201 -43.55 21.94 -17.21
CA ARG A 201 -43.60 22.50 -18.56
C ARG A 201 -44.99 22.36 -19.13
#